data_AF-A0A352PV87-F1
#
_entry.id   AF-A0A352PV87-F1
#
_cell.length_a   1.000
_cell.length_b   1.000
_cell.length_c   1.000
_cell.angle_alpha   90.00
_cell.angle_beta   90.00
_cell.angle_gamma   90.00
#
_symmetry.space_group_name_H-M   'P 1'
#
loop_
_entity.id
_entity.type
_entity.pdbx_description
1 polymer ?
#
loop_
_entity_poly.entity_id
_entity_poly.type
_entity_poly.pdbx_seq_one_letter_code
_entity_poly.pdbx_strand_id
1 'polypeptide(L)'
;MTATTNQPNETRLDITVSASRVPRCSLMLQSGFQVRAQVGVSVRDLLCNQLELPSDYLDSRIQSVFLDSRPVDDMDRAIVEDGSVLALSGALPGLVGATMRRGGYYGCLRDSITYRPASANLVANPKSAAGTITIKLFNLVLKDLGPHFLSRGVLLPANAVEGFLRSQPGDIWDANSRFRINGELLAVSSPAQHPWPRLAGTLLLRVTADADD
;
A
#
# COMPACT_ATOMS: atom_id res chain seq x y z
N MET A 1 0.58 -13.52 17.29
CA MET A 1 1.73 -12.90 17.99
C MET A 1 2.70 -12.38 16.94
N THR A 2 2.53 -11.13 16.50
CA THR A 2 3.38 -10.50 15.50
C THR A 2 4.60 -9.91 16.18
N ALA A 3 5.76 -10.52 15.94
CA ALA A 3 7.04 -10.00 16.37
C ALA A 3 7.25 -8.62 15.72
N THR A 4 7.22 -7.58 16.56
CA THR A 4 7.70 -6.26 16.19
C THR A 4 9.22 -6.38 16.09
N THR A 5 9.76 -6.59 14.89
CA THR A 5 11.21 -6.51 14.67
C THR A 5 11.63 -5.07 14.92
N ASN A 6 12.06 -4.80 16.15
CA ASN A 6 12.56 -3.53 16.60
C ASN A 6 13.92 -3.28 15.92
N GLN A 7 13.93 -2.53 14.82
CA GLN A 7 15.17 -1.98 14.25
C GLN A 7 15.41 -0.57 14.79
N PRO A 8 16.65 -0.18 15.12
CA PRO A 8 16.88 0.85 16.14
C PRO A 8 16.77 2.31 15.69
N ASN A 9 16.14 2.65 14.56
CA ASN A 9 16.09 4.06 14.10
C ASN A 9 14.93 4.44 13.17
N GLU A 10 13.90 3.60 13.04
CA GLU A 10 12.74 3.95 12.21
C GLU A 10 11.77 4.83 13.01
N THR A 11 11.55 6.05 12.53
CA THR A 11 10.53 6.91 13.14
C THR A 11 9.16 6.31 12.87
N ARG A 12 8.35 6.16 13.92
CA ARG A 12 6.98 5.67 13.83
C ARG A 12 6.01 6.79 14.14
N LEU A 13 5.06 7.02 13.24
CA LEU A 13 3.93 7.93 13.44
C LEU A 13 2.65 7.10 13.48
N ASP A 14 1.99 7.07 14.63
CA ASP A 14 0.64 6.51 14.77
C ASP A 14 -0.36 7.66 14.83
N ILE A 15 -1.39 7.58 14.00
CA ILE A 15 -2.50 8.54 13.96
C ILE A 15 -3.78 7.78 14.31
N THR A 16 -4.49 8.25 15.32
CA THR A 16 -5.85 7.78 15.64
C THR A 16 -6.82 8.86 15.19
N VAL A 17 -7.89 8.48 14.48
CA VAL A 17 -8.96 9.37 14.03
C VAL A 17 -10.31 8.67 14.18
N SER A 18 -11.42 9.39 14.14
CA SER A 18 -12.75 8.78 14.06
C SER A 18 -12.84 7.84 12.84
N ALA A 19 -13.59 6.73 12.95
CA ALA A 19 -13.65 5.66 11.95
C ALA A 19 -14.05 6.18 10.56
N SER A 20 -14.96 7.15 10.51
CA SER A 20 -15.41 7.81 9.28
C SER A 20 -14.32 8.57 8.52
N ARG A 21 -13.20 8.90 9.18
CA ARG A 21 -12.10 9.71 8.62
C ARG A 21 -10.93 8.88 8.10
N VAL A 22 -10.79 7.62 8.53
CA VAL A 22 -9.71 6.72 8.07
C VAL A 22 -9.63 6.61 6.53
N PRO A 23 -10.76 6.49 5.78
CA PRO A 23 -10.70 6.46 4.32
C PRO A 23 -10.10 7.72 3.70
N ARG A 24 -10.26 8.90 4.33
CA ARG A 24 -9.68 10.16 3.84
C ARG A 24 -8.17 10.18 4.01
N CYS A 25 -7.65 9.60 5.08
CA CYS A 25 -6.21 9.45 5.27
C CYS A 25 -5.58 8.59 4.16
N SER A 26 -6.34 7.69 3.51
CA SER A 26 -5.80 6.87 2.40
C SER A 26 -5.29 7.70 1.22
N LEU A 27 -5.71 8.97 1.11
CA LEU A 27 -5.20 9.89 0.10
C LEU A 27 -3.67 10.12 0.18
N MET A 28 -3.03 9.88 1.33
CA MET A 28 -1.56 9.92 1.45
C MET A 28 -0.87 8.80 0.65
N LEU A 29 -1.59 7.74 0.30
CA LEU A 29 -1.07 6.55 -0.40
C LEU A 29 -1.14 6.67 -1.94
N GLN A 30 -1.65 7.80 -2.47
CA GLN A 30 -1.87 7.99 -3.91
C GLN A 30 -0.60 7.86 -4.75
N SER A 31 0.54 8.29 -4.23
CA SER A 31 1.84 8.17 -4.92
C SER A 31 2.48 6.78 -4.80
N GLY A 32 1.85 5.89 -4.04
CA GLY A 32 2.39 4.60 -3.63
C GLY A 32 3.04 4.66 -2.25
N PHE A 33 3.19 3.48 -1.65
CA PHE A 33 3.78 3.29 -0.33
C PHE A 33 4.57 1.99 -0.30
N GLN A 34 5.49 1.88 0.63
CA GLN A 34 6.30 0.69 0.81
C GLN A 34 5.74 -0.21 1.90
N VAL A 35 5.89 -1.52 1.72
CA VAL A 35 5.64 -2.51 2.76
C VAL A 35 6.80 -3.49 2.84
N ARG A 36 7.07 -3.97 4.06
CA ARG A 36 8.01 -5.07 4.27
C ARG A 36 7.30 -6.38 4.00
N ALA A 37 7.93 -7.23 3.21
CA ALA A 37 7.38 -8.51 2.82
C ALA A 37 8.49 -9.55 2.64
N GLN A 38 8.09 -10.82 2.63
CA GLN A 38 8.91 -11.88 2.07
C GLN A 38 8.81 -11.82 0.54
N VAL A 39 9.95 -11.71 -0.13
CA VAL A 39 10.10 -11.65 -1.59
C VAL A 39 10.60 -12.99 -2.14
N GLY A 40 10.54 -13.17 -3.47
CA GLY A 40 10.73 -14.46 -4.14
C GLY A 40 9.47 -15.32 -4.16
N VAL A 41 8.31 -14.73 -3.85
CA VAL A 41 7.00 -15.38 -3.83
C VAL A 41 6.12 -14.86 -4.97
N SER A 42 5.02 -15.57 -5.23
CA SER A 42 4.03 -15.12 -6.22
C SER A 42 3.32 -13.84 -5.76
N VAL A 43 2.80 -13.06 -6.72
CA VAL A 43 1.92 -11.91 -6.45
C VAL A 43 0.69 -12.36 -5.64
N ARG A 44 0.13 -13.54 -5.95
CA ARG A 44 -1.02 -14.07 -5.18
C ARG A 44 -0.65 -14.36 -3.72
N ASP A 45 0.47 -15.03 -3.47
CA ASP A 45 0.90 -15.35 -2.11
C ASP A 45 1.21 -14.09 -1.31
N LEU A 46 1.89 -13.11 -1.92
CA LEU A 46 2.13 -11.83 -1.29
C LEU A 46 0.81 -11.17 -0.85
N LEU A 47 -0.14 -11.04 -1.77
CA LEU A 47 -1.38 -10.31 -1.52
C LEU A 47 -2.31 -11.04 -0.54
N CYS A 48 -2.53 -12.34 -0.73
CA CYS A 48 -3.46 -13.12 0.09
C CYS A 48 -2.85 -13.52 1.43
N ASN A 49 -1.63 -14.07 1.44
CA ASN A 49 -1.08 -14.72 2.64
C ASN A 49 -0.29 -13.75 3.52
N GLN A 50 0.42 -12.77 2.95
CA GLN A 50 1.22 -11.82 3.74
C GLN A 50 0.48 -10.51 4.01
N LEU A 51 -0.21 -9.98 2.99
CA LEU A 51 -0.95 -8.73 3.08
C LEU A 51 -2.42 -8.96 3.45
N GLU A 52 -2.85 -10.21 3.65
CA GLU A 52 -4.17 -10.60 4.16
C GLU A 52 -5.33 -10.01 3.35
N LEU A 53 -5.16 -9.88 2.04
CA LEU A 53 -6.24 -9.48 1.16
C LEU A 53 -7.14 -10.68 0.84
N PRO A 54 -8.48 -10.55 0.95
CA PRO A 54 -9.39 -11.62 0.61
C PRO A 54 -9.25 -12.07 -0.85
N SER A 55 -9.14 -13.39 -1.08
CA SER A 55 -8.93 -13.94 -2.42
C SER A 55 -10.07 -13.61 -3.40
N ASP A 56 -11.30 -13.56 -2.89
CA ASP A 56 -12.49 -13.17 -3.64
C ASP A 56 -12.46 -11.70 -4.05
N TYR A 57 -11.94 -10.81 -3.18
CA TYR A 57 -11.68 -9.41 -3.54
C TYR A 57 -10.64 -9.31 -4.66
N LEU A 58 -9.54 -10.05 -4.58
CA LEU A 58 -8.52 -10.07 -5.64
C LEU A 58 -9.11 -10.46 -6.99
N ASP A 59 -9.91 -11.52 -7.02
CA ASP A 59 -10.39 -12.06 -8.28
C ASP A 59 -11.58 -11.29 -8.87
N SER A 60 -12.40 -10.65 -8.03
CA SER A 60 -13.59 -9.91 -8.47
C SER A 60 -13.37 -8.40 -8.63
N ARG A 61 -12.51 -7.78 -7.81
CA ARG A 61 -12.36 -6.31 -7.74
C ARG A 61 -11.07 -5.81 -8.38
N ILE A 62 -9.99 -6.60 -8.37
CA ILE A 62 -8.73 -6.22 -8.99
C ILE A 62 -8.70 -6.76 -10.43
N GLN A 63 -8.90 -5.86 -11.39
CA GLN A 63 -8.98 -6.23 -12.83
C GLN A 63 -7.67 -5.98 -13.57
N SER A 64 -6.81 -5.11 -13.05
CA SER A 64 -5.50 -4.86 -13.63
C SER A 64 -4.44 -4.92 -12.54
N VAL A 65 -3.43 -5.73 -12.80
CA VAL A 65 -2.25 -5.89 -11.97
C VAL A 65 -1.05 -5.59 -12.84
N PHE A 66 -0.13 -4.77 -12.34
CA PHE A 66 1.14 -4.52 -12.99
C PHE A 66 2.26 -4.79 -12.01
N LEU A 67 3.24 -5.56 -12.45
CA LEU A 67 4.49 -5.82 -11.73
C LEU A 67 5.62 -5.18 -12.53
N ASP A 68 6.32 -4.23 -11.91
CA ASP A 68 7.41 -3.47 -12.54
C ASP A 68 7.00 -2.85 -13.89
N SER A 69 5.82 -2.22 -13.88
CA SER A 69 5.16 -1.59 -15.03
C SER A 69 4.72 -2.55 -16.15
N ARG A 70 4.77 -3.86 -15.93
CA ARG A 70 4.31 -4.87 -16.88
C ARG A 70 2.98 -5.47 -16.43
N PRO A 71 1.94 -5.50 -17.27
CA PRO A 71 0.68 -6.11 -16.89
C PRO A 71 0.83 -7.61 -16.63
N VAL A 72 0.15 -8.10 -15.61
CA VAL A 72 0.22 -9.49 -15.11
C VAL A 72 -1.10 -10.19 -15.39
N ASP A 73 -1.04 -11.29 -16.14
CA ASP A 73 -2.22 -12.13 -16.40
C ASP A 73 -2.36 -13.28 -15.40
N ASP A 74 -1.24 -13.79 -14.91
CA ASP A 74 -1.18 -14.90 -13.97
C ASP A 74 -0.42 -14.46 -12.71
N MET A 75 -1.15 -14.23 -11.62
CA MET A 75 -0.58 -13.78 -10.34
C MET A 75 0.14 -14.90 -9.60
N ASP A 76 -0.16 -16.16 -9.90
CA ASP A 76 0.45 -17.32 -9.28
C ASP A 76 1.85 -17.58 -9.85
N ARG A 77 2.12 -17.07 -11.06
CA ARG A 77 3.43 -17.18 -11.74
C ARG A 77 4.25 -15.89 -11.75
N ALA A 78 3.65 -14.75 -11.42
CA ALA A 78 4.36 -13.48 -11.30
C ALA A 78 5.11 -13.41 -9.98
N ILE A 79 6.44 -13.36 -10.03
CA ILE A 79 7.29 -13.38 -8.83
C ILE A 79 7.69 -11.96 -8.44
N VAL A 80 7.45 -11.61 -7.18
CA VAL A 80 7.81 -10.31 -6.61
C VAL A 80 9.20 -10.39 -6.00
N GLU A 81 10.07 -9.47 -6.38
CA GLU A 81 11.45 -9.37 -5.89
C GLU A 81 11.62 -8.17 -4.95
N ASP A 82 12.79 -8.07 -4.31
CA ASP A 82 13.11 -6.88 -3.52
C ASP A 82 13.16 -5.63 -4.42
N GLY A 83 12.51 -4.56 -3.98
CA GLY A 83 12.38 -3.32 -4.76
C GLY A 83 11.29 -3.32 -5.82
N SER A 84 10.58 -4.44 -6.05
CA SER A 84 9.50 -4.50 -7.04
C SER A 84 8.39 -3.48 -6.75
N VAL A 85 7.77 -2.98 -7.83
CA VAL A 85 6.62 -2.09 -7.80
C VAL A 85 5.38 -2.84 -8.27
N LEU A 86 4.42 -3.04 -7.36
CA LEU A 86 3.14 -3.67 -7.63
C LEU A 86 2.03 -2.61 -7.69
N ALA A 87 1.44 -2.44 -8.87
CA ALA A 87 0.32 -1.55 -9.10
C ALA A 87 -0.99 -2.36 -9.25
N LEU A 88 -1.98 -2.01 -8.44
CA LEU A 88 -3.29 -2.66 -8.39
C LEU A 88 -4.38 -1.67 -8.77
N SER A 89 -5.22 -2.06 -9.72
CA SER A 89 -6.37 -1.26 -10.14
C SER A 89 -7.60 -2.13 -10.32
N GLY A 90 -8.75 -1.50 -10.10
CA GLY A 90 -10.04 -2.08 -10.44
C GLY A 90 -10.31 -1.93 -11.93
N ALA A 91 -11.57 -1.68 -12.29
CA ALA A 91 -11.90 -1.35 -13.67
C ALA A 91 -11.22 -0.04 -14.07
N LEU A 92 -10.44 -0.09 -15.15
CA LEU A 92 -9.95 1.07 -15.87
C LEU A 92 -10.94 1.39 -17.01
N PRO A 93 -11.29 2.68 -17.25
CA PRO A 93 -12.20 3.04 -18.33
C PRO A 93 -11.52 3.04 -19.71
N GLY A 94 -12.35 2.93 -20.76
CA GLY A 94 -11.93 3.13 -22.15
C GLY A 94 -11.05 2.02 -22.73
N LEU A 95 -10.40 2.32 -23.85
CA LEU A 95 -9.59 1.36 -24.60
C LEU A 95 -8.40 0.84 -23.79
N VAL A 96 -7.71 1.72 -23.05
CA VAL A 96 -6.59 1.33 -22.20
C VAL A 96 -7.05 0.33 -21.14
N GLY A 97 -8.21 0.54 -20.53
CA GLY A 97 -8.73 -0.42 -19.57
C GLY A 97 -9.13 -1.75 -20.19
N ALA A 98 -9.75 -1.71 -21.38
CA ALA A 98 -10.13 -2.91 -22.11
C ALA A 98 -8.90 -3.77 -22.48
N THR A 99 -7.77 -3.14 -22.85
CA THR A 99 -6.52 -3.84 -23.17
C THR A 99 -5.75 -4.30 -21.94
N MET A 100 -5.68 -3.49 -20.88
CA MET A 100 -4.91 -3.78 -19.66
C MET A 100 -5.64 -4.67 -18.65
N ARG A 101 -6.91 -4.99 -18.88
CA ARG A 101 -7.65 -5.94 -18.06
C ARG A 101 -7.01 -7.34 -18.14
N ARG A 102 -6.79 -7.95 -16.98
CA ARG A 102 -6.36 -9.35 -16.83
C ARG A 102 -7.40 -10.28 -17.43
N GLY A 103 -6.96 -11.25 -18.23
CA GLY A 103 -7.85 -12.22 -18.87
C GLY A 103 -8.93 -11.60 -19.77
N GLY A 104 -8.74 -10.37 -20.22
CA GLY A 104 -9.66 -9.67 -21.11
C GLY A 104 -9.51 -10.09 -22.58
N TYR A 105 -10.57 -9.93 -23.36
CA TYR A 105 -10.60 -10.25 -24.80
C TYR A 105 -9.48 -9.56 -25.60
N TYR A 106 -9.11 -8.33 -25.21
CA TYR A 106 -8.08 -7.54 -25.89
C TYR A 106 -6.66 -7.74 -25.33
N GLY A 107 -6.43 -8.75 -24.49
CA GLY A 107 -5.11 -9.02 -23.90
C GLY A 107 -4.01 -9.25 -24.95
N CYS A 108 -4.35 -9.78 -26.12
CA CYS A 108 -3.40 -9.99 -27.22
C CYS A 108 -2.74 -8.68 -27.71
N LEU A 109 -3.40 -7.52 -27.55
CA LEU A 109 -2.86 -6.22 -27.97
C LEU A 109 -1.69 -5.74 -27.10
N ARG A 110 -1.47 -6.35 -25.92
CA ARG A 110 -0.38 -6.02 -24.99
C ARG A 110 0.56 -7.20 -24.73
N ASP A 111 0.54 -8.23 -25.56
CA ASP A 111 1.33 -9.45 -25.34
C ASP A 111 2.84 -9.17 -25.25
N SER A 112 3.35 -8.24 -26.06
CA SER A 112 4.77 -7.85 -26.09
C SER A 112 5.28 -7.18 -24.80
N ILE A 113 4.39 -6.64 -23.98
CA ILE A 113 4.74 -5.92 -22.74
C ILE A 113 4.24 -6.64 -21.48
N THR A 114 3.52 -7.76 -21.64
CA THR A 114 2.99 -8.54 -20.53
C THR A 114 4.13 -9.18 -19.75
N TYR A 115 3.99 -9.21 -18.42
CA TYR A 115 4.98 -9.82 -17.55
C TYR A 115 5.17 -11.28 -17.94
N ARG A 116 6.44 -11.67 -18.13
CA ARG A 116 6.84 -13.06 -18.29
C ARG A 116 7.98 -13.31 -17.31
N PRO A 117 7.91 -14.39 -16.52
CA PRO A 117 9.01 -14.74 -15.64
C PRO A 117 10.27 -14.99 -16.48
N ALA A 118 11.42 -14.47 -16.02
CA ALA A 118 12.69 -14.58 -16.74
C ALA A 118 13.15 -16.04 -16.95
N SER A 119 12.57 -16.99 -16.23
CA SER A 119 12.77 -18.41 -16.45
C SER A 119 11.46 -19.18 -16.26
N ALA A 120 11.17 -20.11 -17.17
CA ALA A 120 9.93 -20.90 -17.17
C ALA A 120 9.75 -21.79 -15.93
N ASN A 121 10.83 -22.01 -15.16
CA ASN A 121 10.89 -22.87 -13.97
C ASN A 121 11.04 -22.09 -12.65
N LEU A 122 10.79 -20.78 -12.61
CA LEU A 122 10.68 -20.06 -11.35
C LEU A 122 9.40 -20.49 -10.62
N VAL A 123 9.52 -21.58 -9.86
CA VAL A 123 8.62 -21.86 -8.74
C VAL A 123 9.02 -20.90 -7.63
N ALA A 124 8.05 -20.34 -6.90
CA ALA A 124 8.30 -19.52 -5.71
C ALA A 124 9.42 -20.16 -4.89
N ASN A 125 10.50 -19.41 -4.63
CA ASN A 125 11.69 -19.98 -4.01
C ASN A 125 11.37 -20.27 -2.54
N PRO A 126 11.56 -21.50 -2.04
CA PRO A 126 11.32 -21.84 -0.64
C PRO A 126 12.25 -21.07 0.34
N LYS A 127 13.30 -20.40 -0.16
CA LYS A 127 14.05 -19.39 0.60
C LYS A 127 13.55 -17.99 0.27
N SER A 128 12.34 -17.68 0.72
CA SER A 128 11.85 -16.30 0.68
C SER A 128 12.76 -15.42 1.53
N ALA A 129 13.19 -14.29 0.97
CA ALA A 129 14.05 -13.33 1.66
C ALA A 129 13.21 -12.16 2.17
N ALA A 130 13.62 -11.51 3.25
CA ALA A 130 13.02 -10.24 3.63
C ALA A 130 13.39 -9.17 2.60
N GLY A 131 12.39 -8.43 2.13
CA GLY A 131 12.56 -7.33 1.18
C GLY A 131 11.52 -6.24 1.41
N THR A 132 11.64 -5.18 0.62
CA THR A 132 10.71 -4.05 0.59
C THR A 132 10.12 -3.91 -0.80
N ILE A 133 8.81 -3.84 -0.88
CA ILE A 133 8.09 -3.68 -2.15
C ILE A 133 7.29 -2.37 -2.12
N THR A 134 7.06 -1.78 -3.28
CA THR A 134 6.21 -0.60 -3.41
C THR A 134 4.83 -1.01 -3.92
N ILE A 135 3.77 -0.64 -3.22
CA ILE A 135 2.39 -0.85 -3.64
C ILE A 135 1.82 0.48 -4.13
N LYS A 136 1.13 0.43 -5.28
CA LYS A 136 0.34 1.54 -5.81
C LYS A 136 -1.10 1.10 -6.00
N LEU A 137 -2.03 1.84 -5.39
CA LEU A 137 -3.45 1.55 -5.46
C LEU A 137 -4.13 2.63 -6.30
N PHE A 138 -4.91 2.21 -7.30
CA PHE A 138 -5.60 3.11 -8.22
C PHE A 138 -7.12 2.98 -8.12
N ASN A 139 -7.81 4.05 -8.52
CA ASN A 139 -9.27 4.11 -8.59
C ASN A 139 -9.94 3.71 -7.25
N LEU A 140 -10.96 2.87 -7.32
CA LEU A 140 -11.68 2.37 -6.15
C LEU A 140 -10.83 1.47 -5.25
N VAL A 141 -9.75 0.87 -5.77
CA VAL A 141 -8.88 -0.01 -4.96
C VAL A 141 -8.18 0.78 -3.86
N LEU A 142 -7.82 2.04 -4.10
CA LEU A 142 -7.29 2.91 -3.05
C LEU A 142 -8.30 3.14 -1.93
N LYS A 143 -9.57 3.35 -2.28
CA LYS A 143 -10.64 3.57 -1.31
C LYS A 143 -10.93 2.29 -0.50
N ASP A 144 -10.95 1.15 -1.18
CA ASP A 144 -11.30 -0.14 -0.60
C ASP A 144 -10.16 -0.70 0.28
N LEU A 145 -8.90 -0.58 -0.15
CA LEU A 145 -7.75 -1.18 0.54
C LEU A 145 -6.88 -0.19 1.33
N GLY A 146 -7.00 1.11 1.08
CA GLY A 146 -6.20 2.13 1.77
C GLY A 146 -6.29 2.03 3.30
N PRO A 147 -7.49 1.97 3.91
CA PRO A 147 -7.66 1.80 5.35
C PRO A 147 -6.98 0.52 5.88
N HIS A 148 -7.08 -0.59 5.14
CA HIS A 148 -6.46 -1.86 5.51
C HIS A 148 -4.94 -1.71 5.63
N PHE A 149 -4.29 -1.14 4.61
CA PHE A 149 -2.85 -0.91 4.62
C PHE A 149 -2.43 0.08 5.72
N LEU A 150 -3.14 1.20 5.87
CA LEU A 150 -2.85 2.17 6.93
C LEU A 150 -2.95 1.57 8.32
N SER A 151 -3.93 0.71 8.59
CA SER A 151 -4.12 0.10 9.91
C SER A 151 -3.00 -0.85 10.32
N ARG A 152 -2.36 -1.50 9.33
CA ARG A 152 -1.22 -2.41 9.51
C ARG A 152 0.12 -1.68 9.60
N GLY A 153 0.21 -0.52 8.97
CA GLY A 153 1.40 0.28 8.89
C GLY A 153 2.02 0.22 7.50
N VAL A 154 2.40 1.39 6.99
CA VAL A 154 3.05 1.55 5.69
C VAL A 154 4.31 2.41 5.83
N LEU A 155 5.27 2.17 4.96
CA LEU A 155 6.49 2.96 4.87
C LEU A 155 6.30 4.08 3.86
N LEU A 156 6.51 5.31 4.30
CA LEU A 156 6.38 6.51 3.48
C LEU A 156 7.56 7.46 3.69
N PRO A 157 7.95 8.23 2.67
CA PRO A 157 8.87 9.34 2.83
C PRO A 157 8.32 10.36 3.84
N ALA A 158 9.15 10.75 4.79
CA ALA A 158 8.78 11.68 5.85
C ALA A 158 8.20 13.01 5.32
N ASN A 159 8.79 13.55 4.25
CA ASN A 159 8.33 14.76 3.60
C ASN A 159 6.94 14.61 2.95
N ALA A 160 6.60 13.43 2.44
CA ALA A 160 5.28 13.16 1.87
C ALA A 160 4.21 13.15 2.97
N VAL A 161 4.52 12.53 4.12
CA VAL A 161 3.64 12.51 5.30
C VAL A 161 3.46 13.93 5.85
N GLU A 162 4.54 14.68 6.04
CA GLU A 162 4.47 16.07 6.50
C GLU A 162 3.67 16.94 5.52
N GLY A 163 3.95 16.84 4.22
CA GLY A 163 3.21 17.55 3.18
C GLY A 163 1.72 17.22 3.20
N PHE A 164 1.36 15.95 3.43
CA PHE A 164 -0.03 15.55 3.60
C PHE A 164 -0.65 16.21 4.84
N LEU A 165 -0.04 16.06 6.02
CA LEU A 165 -0.51 16.64 7.28
C LEU A 165 -0.73 18.15 7.19
N ARG A 166 0.11 18.84 6.42
CA ARG A 166 0.04 20.29 6.18
C ARG A 166 -1.00 20.73 5.15
N SER A 167 -1.25 19.90 4.14
CA SER A 167 -2.14 20.24 3.02
C SER A 167 -3.59 19.83 3.23
N GLN A 168 -3.88 19.03 4.27
CA GLN A 168 -5.23 18.53 4.48
C GLN A 168 -6.18 19.64 4.95
N PRO A 169 -7.40 19.74 4.37
CA PRO A 169 -8.45 20.57 4.91
C PRO A 169 -8.81 20.15 6.35
N GLY A 170 -9.34 21.10 7.13
CA GLY A 170 -9.63 20.90 8.56
C GLY A 170 -10.68 19.83 8.88
N ASP A 171 -11.26 19.17 7.89
CA ASP A 171 -12.28 18.13 8.02
C ASP A 171 -11.71 16.69 7.96
N ILE A 172 -10.39 16.53 7.86
CA ILE A 172 -9.72 15.22 8.02
C ILE A 172 -9.36 14.96 9.48
N TRP A 173 -9.18 16.02 10.26
CA TRP A 173 -8.82 15.95 11.68
C TRP A 173 -9.96 16.48 12.54
N ASP A 174 -10.28 15.79 13.63
CA ASP A 174 -11.29 16.18 14.62
C ASP A 174 -10.70 16.23 16.03
N ALA A 175 -11.55 16.58 17.00
CA ALA A 175 -11.18 16.61 18.41
C ALA A 175 -10.71 15.25 18.95
N ASN A 176 -11.09 14.13 18.30
CA ASN A 176 -10.66 12.78 18.67
C ASN A 176 -9.32 12.40 18.02
N SER A 177 -8.80 13.23 17.12
CA SER A 177 -7.57 12.94 16.40
C SER A 177 -6.36 13.00 17.33
N ARG A 178 -5.63 11.89 17.45
CA ARG A 178 -4.45 11.76 18.30
C ARG A 178 -3.24 11.40 17.44
N PHE A 179 -2.11 12.04 17.70
CA PHE A 179 -0.87 11.81 16.97
C PHE A 179 0.19 11.33 17.96
N ARG A 180 0.85 10.22 17.65
CA ARG A 180 1.94 9.68 18.47
C ARG A 180 3.18 9.49 17.64
N ILE A 181 4.32 10.00 18.11
CA ILE A 181 5.62 9.73 17.50
C ILE A 181 6.40 8.83 18.44
N ASN A 182 6.85 7.67 17.92
CA ASN A 182 7.56 6.65 18.69
C ASN A 182 6.84 6.26 19.99
N GLY A 183 5.50 6.30 19.97
CA GLY A 183 4.64 6.02 21.12
C GLY A 183 4.29 7.21 22.01
N GLU A 184 5.00 8.34 21.89
CA GLU A 184 4.75 9.54 22.69
C GLU A 184 3.63 10.40 22.08
N LEU A 185 2.65 10.78 22.90
CA LEU A 185 1.52 11.60 22.46
C LEU A 185 1.95 13.05 22.21
N LEU A 186 1.60 13.56 21.04
CA LEU A 186 1.83 14.96 20.67
C LEU A 186 0.58 15.81 20.95
N ALA A 187 0.78 16.98 21.55
CA ALA A 187 -0.26 17.99 21.73
C ALA A 187 -0.48 18.76 20.41
N VAL A 188 -1.23 18.15 19.48
CA VAL A 188 -1.50 18.72 18.16
C VAL A 188 -2.88 19.36 18.11
N SER A 189 -2.94 20.69 18.24
CA SER A 189 -4.21 21.44 18.11
C SER A 189 -4.61 21.64 16.64
N SER A 190 -3.62 21.74 15.74
CA SER A 190 -3.84 21.88 14.29
C SER A 190 -2.65 21.25 13.54
N PRO A 191 -2.84 20.10 12.86
CA PRO A 191 -1.77 19.45 12.09
C PRO A 191 -1.10 20.35 11.06
N ALA A 192 -1.86 21.27 10.45
CA ALA A 192 -1.33 22.16 9.43
C ALA A 192 -0.30 23.17 9.97
N GLN A 193 -0.53 23.66 11.18
CA GLN A 193 0.27 24.70 11.83
C GLN A 193 1.25 24.13 12.87
N HIS A 194 1.13 22.83 13.19
CA HIS A 194 1.99 22.21 14.18
C HIS A 194 3.46 22.20 13.72
N PRO A 195 4.41 22.54 14.60
CA PRO A 195 5.83 22.35 14.35
C PRO A 195 6.17 20.86 14.49
N TRP A 196 5.86 20.06 13.47
CA TRP A 196 6.23 18.66 13.44
C TRP A 196 7.74 18.50 13.70
N PRO A 197 8.16 17.55 14.55
CA PRO A 197 9.58 17.27 14.71
C PRO A 197 10.15 16.88 13.35
N ARG A 198 11.45 17.08 13.16
CA ARG A 198 12.09 16.79 11.87
C ARG A 198 11.98 15.29 11.56
N LEU A 199 10.95 14.94 10.81
CA LEU A 199 10.76 13.62 10.23
C LEU A 199 11.78 13.51 9.09
N ALA A 200 12.67 12.52 9.14
CA ALA A 200 13.71 12.34 8.14
C ALA A 200 13.67 10.91 7.58
N GLY A 201 14.05 10.78 6.31
CA GLY A 201 14.09 9.48 5.62
C GLY A 201 12.70 8.88 5.42
N THR A 202 12.59 7.58 5.70
CA THR A 202 11.35 6.81 5.61
C THR A 202 10.83 6.57 7.02
N LEU A 203 9.53 6.77 7.22
CA LEU A 203 8.86 6.52 8.49
C LEU A 203 7.79 5.45 8.34
N LEU A 204 7.52 4.74 9.44
CA LEU A 204 6.39 3.82 9.54
C LEU A 204 5.16 4.61 9.98
N LEU A 205 4.19 4.70 9.08
CA LEU A 205 2.92 5.39 9.32
C LEU A 205 1.83 4.36 9.57
N ARG A 206 1.12 4.51 10.68
CA ARG A 206 -0.10 3.74 10.96
C ARG A 206 -1.26 4.69 11.22
N VAL A 207 -2.42 4.41 10.64
CA VAL A 207 -3.66 5.15 10.92
C VAL A 207 -4.74 4.16 11.34
N THR A 208 -5.33 4.39 12.51
CA THR A 208 -6.40 3.55 13.06
C THR A 208 -7.63 4.37 13.42
N ALA A 209 -8.79 3.71 13.40
CA ALA A 209 -9.99 4.25 14.01
C ALA A 209 -9.80 4.34 15.53
N ASP A 210 -10.43 5.33 16.17
CA ASP A 210 -10.59 5.36 17.62
C ASP A 210 -11.49 4.17 18.03
N ALA A 211 -11.17 3.55 19.17
CA ALA A 211 -11.86 2.33 19.62
C ALA A 211 -13.21 2.64 20.28
N ASP A 212 -13.43 3.89 20.65
CA ASP A 212 -14.62 4.39 21.36
C ASP A 212 -15.69 4.96 20.40
N ASP A 213 -15.54 4.73 19.09
CA ASP A 213 -16.40 5.24 17.99
C ASP A 213 -17.45 4.22 17.52
#